data_AF-A0A833QG88-F1
#
_entry.id   AF-A0A833QG88-F1
#
_cell.length_a   1.000
_cell.length_b   1.000
_cell.length_c   1.000
_cell.angle_alpha   90.00
_cell.angle_beta   90.00
_cell.angle_gamma   90.00
#
_symmetry.space_group_name_H-M   'P 1'
#
loop_
_entity.id
_entity.type
_entity.pdbx_description
1 polymer ?
#
loop_
_entity_poly.entity_id
_entity_poly.type
_entity_poly.pdbx_seq_one_letter_code
_entity_poly.pdbx_strand_id
1 'polypeptide(L)'
;MKSPEQRRDSVIKDLVLLSCVGLRMVLVHGGGPEINSWLAKIGVEPQFINGLRVTDEVTMEVVEMVLVGKVNKSLVSLINQQGATAVGLCGKDARLLTACPAPNAAALGFVGEVSNVNPSILYPILSDGHIPVIASVAADEFGQAYNINADTAAGEIAAAVGAEKLILLTDDKNC
;
A
#
# COMPACT_ATOMS: atom_id res chain seq x y z
N MET A 1 -5.64 -16.35 20.59
CA MET A 1 -5.77 -15.23 19.62
C MET A 1 -4.71 -15.45 18.54
N LYS A 2 -5.03 -15.39 17.24
CA LYS A 2 -4.02 -15.59 16.16
C LYS A 2 -2.92 -14.53 16.29
N SER A 3 -1.65 -14.94 16.14
CA SER A 3 -0.51 -14.00 16.03
C SER A 3 -0.67 -13.12 14.77
N PRO A 4 -0.01 -11.94 14.70
CA PRO A 4 -0.07 -11.09 13.50
C PRO A 4 0.30 -11.83 12.21
N GLU A 5 1.30 -12.70 12.29
CA GLU A 5 1.72 -13.55 11.17
C GLU A 5 0.63 -14.57 10.79
N GLN A 6 0.01 -15.25 11.77
CA GLN A 6 -1.10 -16.16 11.52
C GLN A 6 -2.34 -15.47 10.94
N ARG A 7 -2.57 -14.19 11.29
CA ARG A 7 -3.63 -13.37 10.69
C ARG A 7 -3.31 -13.07 9.24
N ARG A 8 -2.08 -12.62 8.96
CA ARG A 8 -1.61 -12.33 7.60
C ARG A 8 -1.76 -13.55 6.70
N ASP A 9 -1.31 -14.72 7.15
CA ASP A 9 -1.42 -15.96 6.37
C ASP A 9 -2.88 -16.35 6.10
N SER A 10 -3.77 -16.14 7.08
CA SER A 10 -5.20 -16.37 6.90
C SER A 10 -5.79 -15.44 5.85
N VAL A 11 -5.47 -14.15 5.91
CA VAL A 11 -5.96 -13.14 4.95
C VAL A 11 -5.45 -13.46 3.53
N ILE A 12 -4.19 -13.84 3.39
CA ILE A 12 -3.66 -14.20 2.07
C ILE A 12 -4.33 -15.47 1.52
N LYS A 13 -4.61 -16.48 2.36
CA LYS A 13 -5.37 -17.67 1.93
C LYS A 13 -6.76 -17.31 1.44
N ASP A 14 -7.46 -16.43 2.16
CA ASP A 14 -8.80 -15.98 1.77
C ASP A 14 -8.74 -15.19 0.45
N LEU A 15 -7.75 -14.31 0.28
CA LEU A 15 -7.54 -13.56 -0.96
C LEU A 15 -7.28 -14.49 -2.16
N VAL A 16 -6.41 -15.49 -1.98
CA VAL A 16 -6.10 -16.47 -3.01
C VAL A 16 -7.33 -17.31 -3.35
N LEU A 17 -8.12 -17.73 -2.35
CA LEU A 17 -9.38 -18.43 -2.57
C LEU A 17 -10.34 -17.59 -3.43
N LEU A 18 -10.53 -16.31 -3.11
CA LEU A 18 -11.38 -15.40 -3.88
C LEU A 18 -10.90 -15.26 -5.33
N SER A 19 -9.58 -15.14 -5.53
CA SER A 19 -8.99 -15.10 -6.87
C SER A 19 -9.26 -16.40 -7.64
N CYS A 20 -9.11 -17.57 -7.01
CA CYS A 20 -9.33 -18.87 -7.62
C CYS A 20 -10.79 -19.13 -8.03
N VAL A 21 -11.76 -18.55 -7.31
CA VAL A 21 -13.19 -18.65 -7.68
C VAL A 21 -13.63 -17.59 -8.70
N GLY A 22 -12.67 -16.82 -9.26
CA GLY A 22 -12.88 -15.93 -10.39
C GLY A 22 -13.03 -14.45 -10.05
N LEU A 23 -12.84 -14.04 -8.80
CA LEU A 23 -12.83 -12.62 -8.45
C LEU A 23 -11.49 -11.98 -8.85
N ARG A 24 -11.55 -10.74 -9.34
CA ARG A 24 -10.37 -9.93 -9.65
C ARG A 24 -10.01 -9.09 -8.43
N MET A 25 -8.88 -9.41 -7.82
CA MET A 25 -8.47 -8.83 -6.54
C MET A 25 -7.33 -7.82 -6.76
N VAL A 26 -7.41 -6.66 -6.10
CA VAL A 26 -6.29 -5.72 -5.94
C VAL A 26 -6.02 -5.61 -4.44
N LEU A 27 -4.78 -5.86 -4.02
CA LEU A 27 -4.37 -5.72 -2.63
C LEU A 27 -3.59 -4.41 -2.45
N VAL A 28 -4.08 -3.49 -1.63
CA VAL A 28 -3.35 -2.28 -1.22
C VAL A 28 -2.88 -2.46 0.21
N HIS A 29 -1.65 -2.03 0.53
CA HIS A 29 -1.11 -2.16 1.88
C HIS A 29 -0.32 -0.93 2.34
N GLY A 30 -0.41 -0.67 3.65
CA GLY A 30 0.53 0.16 4.38
C GLY A 30 1.62 -0.67 5.07
N GLY A 31 2.14 -0.18 6.19
CA GLY A 31 3.17 -0.88 6.94
C GLY A 31 3.68 -0.10 8.16
N GLY A 32 2.78 0.61 8.86
CA GLY A 32 3.14 1.49 9.98
C GLY A 32 4.06 0.84 11.03
N PRO A 33 3.75 -0.37 11.54
CA PRO A 33 4.61 -1.07 12.50
C PRO A 33 6.01 -1.39 11.96
N GLU A 34 6.11 -1.82 10.70
CA GLU A 34 7.40 -2.14 10.07
C GLU A 34 8.25 -0.89 9.85
N ILE A 35 7.63 0.22 9.43
CA ILE A 35 8.33 1.51 9.31
C ILE A 35 8.88 1.95 10.66
N ASN A 36 8.06 1.89 11.73
CA ASN A 36 8.49 2.27 13.08
C ASN A 36 9.69 1.44 13.54
N SER A 37 9.70 0.13 13.26
CA SER A 37 10.82 -0.75 13.59
C SER A 37 12.11 -0.35 12.89
N TRP A 38 12.04 0.08 11.62
CA TRP A 38 13.22 0.51 10.88
C TRP A 38 13.72 1.90 11.28
N LEU A 39 12.82 2.85 11.53
CA LEU A 39 13.18 4.17 12.06
C LEU A 39 13.91 4.03 13.41
N ALA A 40 13.40 3.19 14.30
CA ALA A 40 14.05 2.92 15.59
C ALA A 40 15.47 2.34 15.46
N LYS A 41 15.73 1.50 14.44
CA LYS A 41 17.07 0.94 14.19
C LYS A 41 18.10 1.99 13.77
N ILE A 42 17.66 3.09 13.17
CA ILE A 42 18.52 4.20 12.76
C ILE A 42 18.45 5.39 13.73
N GLY A 43 17.79 5.23 14.88
CA GLY A 43 17.69 6.27 15.91
C GLY A 43 16.74 7.42 15.57
N VAL A 44 15.78 7.21 14.66
CA VAL A 44 14.74 8.18 14.30
C VAL A 44 13.46 7.84 15.06
N GLU A 45 12.95 8.78 15.86
CA GLU A 45 11.71 8.62 16.62
C GLU A 45 10.48 8.87 15.73
N PRO A 46 9.52 7.92 15.63
CA PRO A 46 8.29 8.13 14.86
C PRO A 46 7.42 9.25 15.43
N GLN A 47 6.99 10.17 14.57
CA GLN A 47 6.05 11.25 14.93
C GLN A 47 4.74 11.15 14.13
N PHE A 48 3.62 11.46 14.78
CA PHE A 48 2.29 11.41 14.19
C PHE A 48 1.47 12.64 14.56
N ILE A 49 0.69 13.15 13.59
CA ILE A 49 -0.29 14.21 13.78
C ILE A 49 -1.61 13.74 13.14
N ASN A 50 -2.67 13.64 13.93
CA ASN A 50 -4.01 13.21 13.47
C ASN A 50 -4.02 11.88 12.70
N GLY A 51 -3.22 10.90 13.15
CA GLY A 51 -3.12 9.58 12.50
C GLY A 51 -2.22 9.54 11.25
N LEU A 52 -1.71 10.69 10.80
CA LEU A 52 -0.74 10.77 9.70
C LEU A 52 0.68 10.83 10.25
N ARG A 53 1.60 10.10 9.62
CA ARG A 53 3.03 10.10 9.98
C ARG A 53 3.68 11.39 9.48
N VAL A 54 4.33 12.13 10.38
CA VAL A 54 5.22 13.22 9.96
C VAL A 54 6.40 12.59 9.23
N THR A 55 6.61 12.99 7.98
CA THR A 55 7.52 12.33 7.05
C THR A 55 8.50 13.37 6.50
N ASP A 56 9.64 13.54 7.16
CA ASP A 56 10.77 14.31 6.62
C ASP A 56 11.53 13.51 5.55
N GLU A 57 12.62 14.07 5.01
CA GLU A 57 13.36 13.48 3.89
C GLU A 57 13.90 12.08 4.23
N VAL A 58 14.54 11.95 5.39
CA VAL A 58 15.08 10.68 5.89
C VAL A 58 13.95 9.68 6.15
N THR A 59 12.86 10.14 6.75
CA THR A 59 11.69 9.29 7.01
C THR A 59 11.06 8.82 5.71
N MET A 60 10.98 9.66 4.68
CA MET A 60 10.43 9.30 3.37
C MET A 60 11.25 8.18 2.71
N GLU A 61 12.59 8.28 2.77
CA GLU A 61 13.47 7.25 2.24
C GLU A 61 13.23 5.90 2.94
N VAL A 62 13.12 5.90 4.27
CA VAL A 62 12.82 4.69 5.05
C VAL A 62 11.43 4.15 4.73
N VAL A 63 10.41 5.02 4.64
CA VAL A 63 9.05 4.62 4.28
C VAL A 63 9.05 3.90 2.94
N GLU A 64 9.70 4.47 1.92
CA GLU A 64 9.78 3.88 0.59
C GLU A 64 10.52 2.54 0.60
N MET A 65 11.71 2.47 1.21
CA MET A 65 12.49 1.23 1.30
C MET A 65 11.71 0.11 2.01
N VAL A 66 11.01 0.44 3.10
CA VAL A 66 10.29 -0.56 3.89
C VAL A 66 9.02 -1.02 3.19
N LEU A 67 8.19 -0.08 2.72
CA LEU A 67 6.91 -0.44 2.10
C LEU A 67 7.13 -1.16 0.78
N VAL A 68 7.97 -0.62 -0.11
CA VAL A 68 8.18 -1.16 -1.46
C VAL A 68 9.13 -2.36 -1.44
N GLY A 69 10.22 -2.28 -0.69
CA GLY A 69 11.28 -3.30 -0.70
C GLY A 69 10.99 -4.50 0.19
N LYS A 70 10.42 -4.28 1.38
CA LYS A 70 10.23 -5.34 2.39
C LYS A 70 8.79 -5.83 2.46
N VAL A 71 7.84 -4.94 2.77
CA VAL A 71 6.45 -5.35 3.04
C VAL A 71 5.79 -5.85 1.76
N ASN A 72 5.86 -5.07 0.67
CA ASN A 72 5.27 -5.43 -0.62
C ASN A 72 5.79 -6.77 -1.12
N LYS A 73 7.12 -6.97 -1.12
CA LYS A 73 7.73 -8.21 -1.61
C LYS A 73 7.47 -9.41 -0.69
N SER A 74 7.33 -9.18 0.63
CA SER A 74 6.89 -10.24 1.54
C SER A 74 5.46 -10.69 1.24
N LEU A 75 4.53 -9.79 0.93
CA LEU A 75 3.15 -10.13 0.58
C LEU A 75 3.08 -10.85 -0.77
N VAL A 76 3.79 -10.34 -1.79
CA VAL A 76 3.92 -11.00 -3.09
C VAL A 76 4.45 -12.43 -2.93
N SER A 77 5.53 -12.60 -2.17
CA SER A 77 6.10 -13.93 -1.90
C SER A 77 5.10 -14.86 -1.23
N LEU A 78 4.33 -14.35 -0.25
CA LEU A 78 3.36 -15.15 0.47
C LEU A 78 2.19 -15.58 -0.42
N ILE A 79 1.67 -14.68 -1.28
CA ILE A 79 0.63 -15.02 -2.25
C ILE A 79 1.14 -16.09 -3.23
N ASN A 80 2.36 -15.93 -3.74
CA ASN A 80 2.97 -16.88 -4.66
C ASN A 80 3.15 -18.27 -4.03
N GLN A 81 3.53 -18.33 -2.75
CA GLN A 81 3.64 -19.59 -1.99
C GLN A 81 2.29 -20.30 -1.80
N GLN A 82 1.17 -19.59 -1.86
CA GLN A 82 -0.18 -20.16 -1.78
C GLN A 82 -0.73 -20.59 -3.16
N GLY A 83 0.07 -20.51 -4.23
CA GLY A 83 -0.27 -21.05 -5.56
C GLY A 83 -0.96 -20.06 -6.50
N ALA A 84 -1.08 -18.79 -6.13
CA ALA A 84 -1.47 -17.72 -7.05
C ALA A 84 -0.24 -17.01 -7.63
N THR A 85 -0.45 -16.03 -8.53
CA THR A 85 0.62 -15.18 -9.04
C THR A 85 0.34 -13.73 -8.66
N ALA A 86 1.28 -13.10 -7.97
CA ALA A 86 1.18 -11.70 -7.54
C ALA A 86 2.22 -10.81 -8.23
N VAL A 87 1.82 -9.58 -8.54
CA VAL A 87 2.70 -8.54 -9.11
C VAL A 87 2.75 -7.36 -8.14
N GLY A 88 3.93 -7.11 -7.58
CA GLY A 88 4.14 -6.05 -6.60
C GLY A 88 4.48 -4.71 -7.26
N LEU A 89 3.66 -3.69 -7.01
CA LEU A 89 3.76 -2.34 -7.54
C LEU A 89 3.74 -1.29 -6.40
N CYS A 90 4.10 -0.07 -6.72
CA CYS A 90 3.80 1.16 -5.99
C CYS A 90 3.19 2.19 -6.96
N GLY A 91 2.81 3.36 -6.45
CA GLY A 91 2.26 4.44 -7.26
C GLY A 91 3.17 4.93 -8.38
N LYS A 92 4.51 4.82 -8.21
CA LYS A 92 5.49 5.23 -9.22
C LYS A 92 5.48 4.34 -10.45
N ASP A 93 5.17 3.05 -10.28
CA ASP A 93 5.20 2.08 -11.36
C ASP A 93 4.12 2.40 -12.40
N ALA A 94 4.56 2.66 -13.65
CA ALA A 94 3.72 3.12 -14.74
C ALA A 94 2.85 4.37 -14.42
N ARG A 95 3.26 5.18 -13.44
CA ARG A 95 2.48 6.31 -12.89
C ARG A 95 1.08 5.91 -12.46
N LEU A 96 0.95 4.73 -11.82
CA LEU A 96 -0.32 4.26 -11.28
C LEU A 96 -1.00 5.30 -10.39
N LEU A 97 -0.22 5.95 -9.50
CA LEU A 97 -0.67 7.06 -8.66
C LEU A 97 0.26 8.25 -8.88
N THR A 98 -0.32 9.43 -9.07
CA THR A 98 0.41 10.70 -8.98
C THR A 98 0.06 11.36 -7.66
N ALA A 99 1.07 11.78 -6.91
CA ALA A 99 0.89 12.47 -5.63
C ALA A 99 0.89 13.99 -5.81
N CYS A 100 0.27 14.68 -4.85
CA CYS A 100 0.53 16.08 -4.56
C CYS A 100 0.71 16.26 -3.04
N PRO A 101 1.36 17.34 -2.57
CA PRO A 101 1.46 17.63 -1.14
C PRO A 101 0.08 17.71 -0.49
N ALA A 102 -0.10 17.07 0.66
CA ALA A 102 -1.32 17.22 1.44
C ALA A 102 -1.53 18.68 1.89
N PRO A 103 -2.77 19.14 2.15
CA PRO A 103 -3.04 20.52 2.59
C PRO A 103 -2.26 20.95 3.86
N ASN A 104 -1.91 19.99 4.71
CA ASN A 104 -1.13 20.16 5.93
C ASN A 104 0.34 19.71 5.79
N ALA A 105 0.87 19.59 4.56
CA ALA A 105 2.25 19.22 4.29
C ALA A 105 3.27 20.12 4.99
N ALA A 106 2.94 21.39 5.26
CA ALA A 106 3.81 22.28 6.03
C ALA A 106 4.14 21.73 7.44
N ALA A 107 3.23 20.96 8.04
CA ALA A 107 3.44 20.31 9.33
C ALA A 107 3.82 18.82 9.20
N LEU A 108 3.48 18.17 8.07
CA LEU A 108 3.64 16.74 7.87
C LEU A 108 4.83 16.34 7.00
N GLY A 109 5.48 17.27 6.30
CA GLY A 109 6.55 16.99 5.34
C GLY A 109 6.02 16.32 4.06
N PHE A 110 6.67 15.25 3.62
CA PHE A 110 6.37 14.47 2.41
C PHE A 110 5.16 13.53 2.57
N VAL A 111 4.10 14.00 3.21
CA VAL A 111 2.78 13.35 3.19
C VAL A 111 2.00 13.89 2.00
N GLY A 112 1.44 12.97 1.21
CA GLY A 112 0.74 13.31 -0.02
C GLY A 112 -0.71 12.84 -0.07
N GLU A 113 -1.46 13.49 -0.95
CA GLU A 113 -2.77 13.06 -1.43
C GLU A 113 -2.65 12.56 -2.88
N VAL A 114 -3.64 11.79 -3.34
CA VAL A 114 -3.70 11.30 -4.71
C VAL A 114 -4.26 12.41 -5.59
N SER A 115 -3.46 12.93 -6.52
CA SER A 115 -3.93 13.92 -7.49
C SER A 115 -4.51 13.27 -8.75
N ASN A 116 -4.01 12.09 -9.11
CA ASN A 116 -4.45 11.33 -10.27
C ASN A 116 -4.18 9.83 -10.12
N VAL A 117 -5.07 9.00 -10.69
CA VAL A 117 -4.92 7.54 -10.78
C VAL A 117 -4.95 7.11 -12.24
N ASN A 118 -3.93 6.35 -12.65
CA ASN A 118 -3.88 5.71 -13.97
C ASN A 118 -3.91 4.18 -13.83
N PRO A 119 -5.09 3.54 -13.90
CA PRO A 119 -5.23 2.10 -13.67
C PRO A 119 -4.77 1.25 -14.86
N SER A 120 -4.22 1.84 -15.93
CA SER A 120 -3.94 1.12 -17.18
C SER A 120 -3.02 -0.09 -17.00
N ILE A 121 -2.07 -0.01 -16.07
CA ILE A 121 -1.15 -1.12 -15.74
C ILE A 121 -1.86 -2.26 -15.00
N LEU A 122 -2.97 -1.99 -14.31
CA LEU A 122 -3.70 -3.02 -13.55
C LEU A 122 -4.52 -3.92 -14.47
N TYR A 123 -5.06 -3.41 -15.57
CA TYR A 123 -5.93 -4.18 -16.47
C TYR A 123 -5.26 -5.44 -17.04
N PRO A 124 -4.04 -5.40 -17.62
CA PRO A 124 -3.39 -6.61 -18.12
C PRO A 124 -3.04 -7.59 -16.99
N ILE A 125 -2.62 -7.09 -15.82
CA ILE A 125 -2.31 -7.94 -14.66
C ILE A 125 -3.57 -8.70 -14.21
N LEU A 126 -4.70 -7.99 -14.10
CA LEU A 126 -5.99 -8.57 -13.71
C LEU A 126 -6.58 -9.48 -14.80
N SER A 127 -6.36 -9.20 -16.09
CA SER A 127 -6.83 -10.07 -17.17
C SER A 127 -6.10 -11.40 -17.21
N ASP A 128 -4.82 -11.40 -16.84
CA ASP A 128 -3.98 -12.60 -16.78
C ASP A 128 -4.20 -13.40 -15.48
N GLY A 129 -5.17 -12.99 -14.65
CA GLY A 129 -5.51 -13.66 -13.39
C GLY A 129 -4.48 -13.46 -12.30
N HIS A 130 -3.60 -12.46 -12.42
CA HIS A 130 -2.63 -12.12 -11.40
C HIS A 130 -3.21 -11.11 -10.39
N ILE A 131 -2.66 -11.11 -9.18
CA ILE A 131 -3.07 -10.22 -8.09
C ILE A 131 -2.08 -9.05 -8.00
N PRO A 132 -2.47 -7.81 -8.35
CA PRO A 132 -1.66 -6.63 -8.06
C PRO A 132 -1.57 -6.40 -6.54
N VAL A 133 -0.36 -6.16 -6.04
CA VAL A 133 -0.08 -5.81 -4.64
C VAL A 133 0.57 -4.43 -4.61
N ILE A 134 -0.10 -3.44 -4.05
CA ILE A 134 0.21 -2.03 -4.23
C ILE A 134 0.64 -1.40 -2.91
N ALA A 135 1.87 -0.92 -2.85
CA ALA A 135 2.39 -0.13 -1.73
C ALA A 135 1.93 1.33 -1.85
N SER A 136 1.52 1.94 -0.74
CA SER A 136 0.99 3.31 -0.68
C SER A 136 2.05 4.43 -0.73
N VAL A 137 2.99 4.32 -1.68
CA VAL A 137 4.00 5.34 -1.99
C VAL A 137 3.86 5.73 -3.45
N ALA A 138 3.89 7.02 -3.75
CA ALA A 138 3.82 7.54 -5.11
C ALA A 138 4.80 8.69 -5.30
N ALA A 139 4.91 9.20 -6.52
CA ALA A 139 5.65 10.42 -6.81
C ALA A 139 4.73 11.50 -7.37
N ASP A 140 5.12 12.75 -7.21
CA ASP A 140 4.52 13.85 -7.96
C ASP A 140 5.03 13.89 -9.42
N GLU A 141 4.64 14.92 -10.18
CA GLU A 141 5.05 15.10 -11.58
C GLU A 141 6.55 15.36 -11.75
N PHE A 142 7.26 15.73 -10.68
CA PHE A 142 8.69 16.05 -10.68
C PHE A 142 9.56 14.90 -10.15
N GLY A 143 8.94 13.82 -9.67
CA GLY A 143 9.62 12.63 -9.15
C GLY A 143 9.84 12.65 -7.63
N GLN A 144 9.34 13.65 -6.90
CA GLN A 144 9.40 13.68 -5.44
C GLN A 144 8.48 12.60 -4.86
N ALA A 145 9.01 11.75 -3.99
CA ALA A 145 8.25 10.70 -3.33
C ALA A 145 7.36 11.26 -2.22
N TYR A 146 6.16 10.70 -2.10
CA TYR A 146 5.21 11.01 -1.04
C TYR A 146 4.66 9.74 -0.39
N ASN A 147 4.50 9.81 0.93
CA ASN A 147 3.81 8.82 1.73
C ASN A 147 2.31 9.10 1.72
N ILE A 148 1.52 8.20 1.14
CA ILE A 148 0.07 8.32 1.03
C ILE A 148 -0.59 7.37 2.05
N ASN A 149 -1.66 7.83 2.69
CA ASN A 149 -2.49 6.95 3.52
C ASN A 149 -3.03 5.76 2.68
N ALA A 150 -2.85 4.53 3.19
CA ALA A 150 -3.19 3.32 2.42
C ALA A 150 -4.69 3.16 2.15
N ASP A 151 -5.56 3.60 3.06
CA ASP A 151 -7.02 3.55 2.87
C ASP A 151 -7.45 4.53 1.79
N THR A 152 -6.84 5.72 1.76
CA THR A 152 -7.04 6.73 0.71
C THR A 152 -6.59 6.18 -0.64
N ALA A 153 -5.39 5.62 -0.72
CA ALA A 153 -4.89 5.00 -1.95
C ALA A 153 -5.81 3.86 -2.43
N ALA A 154 -6.29 3.01 -1.51
CA ALA A 154 -7.22 1.93 -1.83
C ALA A 154 -8.57 2.44 -2.36
N GLY A 155 -9.12 3.50 -1.75
CA GLY A 155 -10.35 4.15 -2.21
C GLY A 155 -10.23 4.73 -3.61
N GLU A 156 -9.16 5.48 -3.87
CA GLU A 156 -8.91 6.11 -5.17
C GLU A 156 -8.65 5.07 -6.27
N ILE A 157 -7.90 4.00 -5.97
CA ILE A 157 -7.71 2.88 -6.91
C ILE A 157 -9.04 2.17 -7.17
N ALA A 158 -9.84 1.89 -6.14
CA ALA A 158 -11.13 1.24 -6.28
C ALA A 158 -12.08 2.07 -7.17
N ALA A 159 -12.12 3.39 -6.98
CA ALA A 159 -12.89 4.29 -7.81
C ALA A 159 -12.41 4.26 -9.28
N ALA A 160 -11.10 4.34 -9.50
CA ALA A 160 -10.51 4.36 -10.85
C ALA A 160 -10.71 3.07 -11.64
N VAL A 161 -10.68 1.91 -10.98
CA VAL A 161 -10.92 0.61 -11.64
C VAL A 161 -12.40 0.24 -11.75
N GLY A 162 -13.30 1.04 -11.15
CA GLY A 162 -14.74 0.73 -11.08
C GLY A 162 -15.01 -0.53 -10.25
N ALA A 163 -14.34 -0.67 -9.10
CA ALA A 163 -14.46 -1.84 -8.25
C ALA A 163 -15.87 -1.99 -7.68
N GLU A 164 -16.39 -3.21 -7.71
CA GLU A 164 -17.69 -3.56 -7.09
C GLU A 164 -17.66 -3.40 -5.56
N LYS A 165 -16.49 -3.60 -4.94
CA LYS A 165 -16.32 -3.56 -3.47
C LYS A 165 -14.97 -2.98 -3.08
N LEU A 166 -14.97 -2.17 -2.03
CA LEU A 166 -13.80 -1.80 -1.24
C LEU A 166 -13.92 -2.46 0.13
N ILE A 167 -12.90 -3.24 0.53
CA ILE A 167 -12.86 -3.93 1.81
C ILE A 167 -11.64 -3.42 2.57
N LEU A 168 -11.87 -2.73 3.69
CA LEU A 168 -10.82 -2.26 4.59
C LEU A 168 -10.68 -3.24 5.76
N LEU A 169 -9.45 -3.72 5.99
CA LEU A 169 -9.13 -4.61 7.11
C LEU A 169 -8.55 -3.77 8.24
N THR A 170 -9.33 -3.59 9.32
CA THR A 170 -8.91 -2.85 10.52
C THR A 170 -8.84 -3.77 11.74
N ASP A 171 -7.96 -3.43 12.68
CA ASP A 171 -7.87 -4.09 13.99
C ASP A 171 -8.92 -3.54 14.99
N ASP A 172 -9.64 -2.47 14.63
CA ASP A 172 -10.71 -1.91 15.46
C ASP A 172 -11.99 -2.73 15.34
N LYS A 173 -12.51 -3.19 16.48
CA LYS A 173 -13.73 -4.01 16.55
C LYS A 173 -15.03 -3.20 16.38
N ASN A 174 -14.93 -1.88 16.26
CA ASN A 174 -16.05 -0.96 16.16
C ASN A 174 -16.00 -0.27 14.81
N CYS A 175 -16.52 -0.93 13.78
CA CYS A 175 -16.99 -0.27 12.56
C CYS A 175 -18.47 0.11 12.74
#